data_AF-A0AAE4FSP6-F1
#
_entry.id   AF-A0AAE4FSP6-F1
#
_cell.length_a   1.000
_cell.length_b   1.000
_cell.length_c   1.000
_cell.angle_alpha   90.00
_cell.angle_beta   90.00
_cell.angle_gamma   90.00
#
_symmetry.space_group_name_H-M   'P 1'
#
loop_
_entity.id
_entity.type
_entity.pdbx_description
1 polymer ?
#
loop_
_entity_poly.entity_id
_entity_poly.type
_entity_poly.pdbx_seq_one_letter_code
_entity_poly.pdbx_strand_id
1 'polypeptide(L)' 'DRLIVKPYLSGNSQNTIQYIKGIKAIHPNRKIIVIWDGAAYHDSDNFRKYLHQVNGNKPEQEWPIYCIKLAP' A
#
# COMPACT_ATOMS: atom_id res chain seq x y z
N ASP A 1 19.20 1.94 10.02
CA ASP A 1 18.00 1.61 9.22
C ASP A 1 17.02 0.76 9.99
N ARG A 2 15.72 0.99 9.81
CA ARG A 2 14.66 0.24 10.49
C ARG A 2 13.98 -0.70 9.50
N LEU A 3 14.19 -2.00 9.68
CA LEU A 3 13.45 -3.04 8.98
C LEU A 3 12.16 -3.34 9.76
N ILE A 4 11.01 -3.34 9.07
CA ILE A 4 9.73 -3.73 9.64
C ILE A 4 9.29 -5.00 8.93
N VAL A 5 9.09 -6.07 9.70
CA VAL A 5 8.55 -7.34 9.23
C VAL A 5 7.34 -7.67 10.07
N LYS A 6 6.23 -8.05 9.43
CA LYS A 6 5.02 -8.45 10.13
C LYS A 6 4.46 -9.73 9.50
N PRO A 7 4.31 -10.83 10.27
CA PRO A 7 3.79 -12.07 9.73
C PRO A 7 2.28 -11.96 9.45
N TYR A 8 1.85 -12.63 8.38
CA TYR A 8 0.45 -12.81 8.01
C TYR A 8 0.24 -14.25 7.54
N LEU A 9 -0.98 -14.77 7.72
CA LEU A 9 -1.32 -16.14 7.36
C LEU A 9 -1.20 -16.44 5.86
N SER A 10 -1.39 -15.44 5.00
CA SER A 10 -1.25 -15.58 3.54
C SER A 10 -1.04 -14.23 2.84
N GLY A 11 -0.46 -14.27 1.64
CA GLY A 11 -0.38 -13.12 0.72
C GLY A 11 -1.72 -12.87 0.05
N ASN A 12 -2.45 -11.87 0.52
CA ASN A 12 -3.75 -11.46 -0.03
C ASN A 12 -3.99 -9.98 0.23
N SER A 13 -4.98 -9.39 -0.47
CA SER A 13 -5.23 -7.96 -0.42
C SER A 13 -5.61 -7.45 0.97
N GLN A 14 -6.35 -8.24 1.77
CA GLN A 14 -6.72 -7.85 3.13
C GLN A 14 -5.47 -7.67 4.00
N ASN A 15 -4.56 -8.64 3.95
CA ASN A 15 -3.32 -8.61 4.71
C ASN A 15 -2.37 -7.51 4.22
N THR A 16 -2.27 -7.30 2.89
CA THR A 16 -1.52 -6.18 2.31
C THR A 16 -2.06 -4.84 2.80
N ILE A 17 -3.38 -4.62 2.79
CA ILE A 17 -3.99 -3.38 3.28
C ILE A 17 -3.70 -3.17 4.77
N GLN A 18 -3.85 -4.22 5.58
CA GLN A 18 -3.54 -4.14 7.01
C GLN A 18 -2.07 -3.78 7.26
N TYR A 19 -1.16 -4.30 6.46
CA TYR A 19 0.26 -3.98 6.56
C TYR A 19 0.52 -2.51 6.25
N ILE A 20 -0.01 -2.01 5.13
CA ILE A 20 0.18 -0.61 4.71
C ILE A 20 -0.44 0.37 5.72
N LYS A 21 -1.62 0.05 6.29
CA LYS A 21 -2.21 0.83 7.38
C LYS A 21 -1.27 0.91 8.59
N GLY A 22 -0.60 -0.19 8.93
CA GLY A 22 0.41 -0.22 9.98
C GLY A 22 1.60 0.70 9.68
N ILE A 23 2.14 0.65 8.46
CA ILE A 23 3.23 1.55 8.04
C ILE A 23 2.79 3.02 8.11
N LYS A 24 1.56 3.33 7.68
CA LYS A 24 1.02 4.69 7.74
C LYS A 24 0.83 5.19 9.17
N ALA A 25 0.41 4.33 10.09
CA ALA A 25 0.29 4.68 11.50
C ALA A 25 1.66 5.01 12.14
N ILE A 26 2.73 4.33 11.71
CA ILE A 26 4.10 4.63 12.15
C ILE A 26 4.60 5.96 11.55
N HIS A 27 4.14 6.30 10.34
CA HIS A 27 4.57 7.48 9.60
C HIS A 27 3.39 8.35 9.11
N PRO A 28 2.61 8.96 10.02
CA PRO A 28 1.32 9.58 9.69
C PRO A 28 1.44 10.69 8.63
N ASN A 29 2.51 11.49 8.69
CA ASN A 29 2.73 12.65 7.83
C ASN A 29 3.66 12.38 6.64
N ARG A 30 4.06 11.12 6.40
CA ARG A 30 4.93 10.76 5.28
C ARG A 30 4.12 10.11 4.16
N LYS A 31 4.51 10.36 2.91
CA LYS A 31 4.04 9.57 1.78
C LYS A 31 4.64 8.18 1.87
N ILE A 32 3.88 7.17 1.47
CA ILE A 32 4.35 5.80 1.35
C ILE A 32 4.42 5.46 -0.13
N ILE A 33 5.59 5.02 -0.57
CA ILE A 33 5.76 4.41 -1.90
C ILE A 33 5.77 2.90 -1.68
N VAL A 34 4.84 2.21 -2.33
CA VAL A 34 4.77 0.75 -2.34
C VAL A 34 5.30 0.27 -3.67
N ILE A 35 6.31 -0.60 -3.63
CA ILE A 35 6.93 -1.20 -4.81
C ILE A 35 6.69 -2.71 -4.72
N TRP A 36 6.16 -3.32 -5.77
CA TRP A 36 5.81 -4.75 -5.77
C TRP A 36 6.07 -5.43 -7.11
N ASP A 37 6.01 -6.76 -7.09
CA ASP A 37 6.23 -7.70 -8.21
C ASP A 37 5.05 -7.87 -9.17
N GLY A 38 3.92 -7.23 -8.91
CA GLY A 38 2.73 -7.33 -9.75
C GLY A 38 1.83 -8.51 -9.46
N ALA A 39 2.00 -9.20 -8.33
CA ALA A 39 1.08 -10.26 -7.90
C ALA A 39 -0.38 -9.75 -7.87
N ALA A 40 -1.33 -10.59 -8.32
CA ALA A 40 -2.72 -10.16 -8.58
C ALA A 40 -3.42 -9.53 -7.36
N TYR A 41 -3.06 -9.93 -6.14
CA TYR A 41 -3.64 -9.36 -4.92
C TYR A 41 -3.17 -7.93 -4.61
N HIS A 42 -2.07 -7.47 -5.22
CA HIS A 42 -1.61 -6.07 -5.19
C HIS A 42 -2.40 -5.16 -6.15
N ASP A 43 -3.20 -5.74 -7.06
CA ASP A 43 -4.04 -5.00 -8.03
C ASP A 43 -5.51 -5.43 -7.97
N SER A 44 -5.94 -5.99 -6.84
CA SER A 44 -7.32 -6.41 -6.67
C SER A 44 -8.27 -5.20 -6.55
N ASP A 45 -9.55 -5.41 -6.84
CA ASP A 45 -10.59 -4.40 -6.65
C ASP A 45 -10.63 -3.85 -5.22
N ASN A 46 -10.47 -4.74 -4.22
CA ASN A 46 -10.40 -4.34 -2.81
C ASN A 46 -9.19 -3.43 -2.53
N PHE A 47 -8.04 -3.73 -3.14
CA PHE A 47 -6.83 -2.93 -2.98
C PHE A 47 -6.99 -1.55 -3.64
N ARG A 48 -7.50 -1.51 -4.86
CA ARG A 48 -7.79 -0.27 -5.59
C ARG A 48 -8.80 0.61 -4.86
N LYS A 49 -9.88 0.03 -4.32
CA LYS A 49 -10.86 0.74 -3.48
C LYS A 49 -10.21 1.36 -2.25
N TYR A 50 -9.32 0.63 -1.58
CA TYR A 50 -8.55 1.17 -0.46
C TYR A 50 -7.66 2.36 -0.87
N LEU A 51 -6.93 2.25 -1.99
CA LEU A 51 -6.13 3.37 -2.50
C LEU A 51 -6.98 4.59 -2.83
N HIS A 52 -8.12 4.40 -3.50
CA HIS A 52 -9.07 5.48 -3.78
C HIS A 52 -9.58 6.15 -2.50
N GLN A 53 -9.89 5.37 -1.46
CA GLN A 53 -10.32 5.92 -0.17
C GLN A 53 -9.22 6.76 0.50
N VAL A 54 -7.98 6.29 0.50
CA VAL A 54 -6.87 6.97 1.19
C VAL A 54 -6.38 8.19 0.43
N ASN A 55 -6.25 8.08 -0.89
CA ASN A 55 -5.80 9.19 -1.74
C ASN A 55 -6.91 10.23 -1.90
N GLY A 56 -8.16 9.79 -2.01
CA GLY A 56 -9.32 10.64 -2.24
C GLY A 56 -9.19 11.40 -3.56
N ASN A 57 -9.70 12.64 -3.59
CA ASN A 57 -9.67 13.49 -4.77
C ASN A 57 -8.37 14.32 -4.89
N LYS A 58 -7.31 13.94 -4.18
CA LYS A 58 -6.04 14.68 -4.22
C LYS A 58 -5.35 14.50 -5.58
N PRO A 59 -4.60 15.51 -6.05
CA PRO A 59 -3.72 15.31 -7.19
C PRO A 59 -2.66 14.25 -6.86
N GLU A 60 -2.14 13.58 -7.88
CA GLU A 60 -1.18 12.47 -7.74
C GLU A 60 0.06 12.87 -6.91
N GLN A 61 0.51 14.12 -7.09
CA GLN A 61 1.63 14.72 -6.35
C GLN A 61 1.35 14.87 -4.85
N GLU A 62 0.11 14.68 -4.39
CA GLU A 62 -0.28 14.77 -2.98
C GLU A 62 -0.78 13.43 -2.42
N TRP A 63 -0.76 12.36 -3.22
CA TRP A 63 -1.21 11.05 -2.77
C TRP A 63 -0.45 10.57 -1.52
N PRO A 64 -1.15 10.26 -0.41
CA PRO A 64 -0.53 9.67 0.76
C PRO A 64 0.09 8.31 0.50
N ILE A 65 -0.43 7.55 -0.47
CA ILE A 65 0.09 6.24 -0.89
C ILE A 65 0.23 6.24 -2.42
N TYR A 66 1.44 5.96 -2.89
CA TYR A 66 1.76 5.78 -4.29
C TYR A 66 2.21 4.34 -4.54
N CYS A 67 1.74 3.71 -5.61
CA CYS A 67 2.05 2.32 -5.91
C CYS A 67 2.80 2.23 -7.24
N ILE A 68 3.94 1.55 -7.22
CA ILE A 68 4.78 1.29 -8.39
C ILE A 68 4.81 -0.22 -8.58
N LYS A 69 4.25 -0.67 -9.70
CA LYS A 69 4.46 -2.04 -10.15
C LYS A 69 5.85 -2.14 -10.75
N LEU A 70 6.74 -2.85 -10.07
CA LEU A 70 7.98 -3.32 -10.66
C LEU A 70 7.57 -4.43 -11.63
N ALA A 71 7.41 -4.07 -12.89
CA ALA A 71 7.19 -5.02 -13.96
C ALA A 71 8.44 -5.93 -14.12
N PRO A 72 8.35 -7.06 -14.83
CA PRO A 72 9.39 -7.30 -15.82
C PRO A 72 9.37 -6.19 -16.88
#